data_AF-A0A0J1FA76-F1
#
_entry.id   AF-A0A0J1FA76-F1
#
_cell.length_a   1.000
_cell.length_b   1.000
_cell.length_c   1.000
_cell.angle_alpha   90.00
_cell.angle_beta   90.00
_cell.angle_gamma   90.00
#
_symmetry.space_group_name_H-M   'P 1'
#
loop_
_entity.id
_entity.type
_entity.pdbx_description
1 polymer ?
#
loop_
_entity_poly.entity_id
_entity_poly.type
_entity_poly.pdbx_seq_one_letter_code
_entity_poly.pdbx_strand_id
1 'polypeptide(L)'
;MKGNLSGALTALDWAFSLGVEEGYVRTFADEGEPMAALLEKYISVSGGNSRYLDYAGSLLGSACEYAGLLRKEAHFQKSGLGSLLTRREFEVLSLLAEKIPNKEIASRLFVSVSAVKQLNTKIYAKLGVRSRHEAIEKAKELGFGLIE
;
A
#
# COMPACT_ATOMS: atom_id res chain seq x y z
N MET A 1 -5.44 -11.99 24.10
CA MET A 1 -5.80 -13.26 23.41
C MET A 1 -4.53 -13.86 22.83
N LYS A 2 -4.11 -15.07 23.28
CA LYS A 2 -2.97 -15.77 22.68
C LYS A 2 -3.47 -16.52 21.44
N GLY A 3 -2.96 -16.18 20.26
CA GLY A 3 -3.36 -16.82 19.00
C GLY A 3 -2.97 -18.30 18.96
N ASN A 4 -3.89 -19.16 18.54
CA ASN A 4 -3.65 -20.61 18.39
C ASN A 4 -2.93 -20.88 17.06
N LEU A 5 -1.60 -20.89 17.08
CA LEU A 5 -0.78 -21.10 15.89
C LEU A 5 -0.98 -22.49 15.26
N SER A 6 -1.06 -23.54 16.09
CA SER A 6 -1.25 -24.92 15.61
C SER A 6 -2.55 -25.09 14.84
N GLY A 7 -3.65 -24.52 15.37
CA GLY A 7 -4.94 -24.51 14.67
C GLY A 7 -4.90 -23.71 13.36
N ALA A 8 -4.16 -22.60 13.33
CA ALA A 8 -4.01 -21.78 12.12
C ALA A 8 -3.22 -22.51 11.02
N LEU A 9 -2.15 -23.22 11.37
CA LEU A 9 -1.37 -24.02 10.41
C LEU A 9 -2.20 -25.19 9.86
N THR A 10 -2.98 -25.86 10.72
CA THR A 10 -3.90 -26.94 10.29
C THR A 10 -4.97 -26.41 9.32
N ALA A 11 -5.53 -25.23 9.60
CA ALA A 11 -6.49 -24.59 8.72
C ALA A 11 -5.85 -24.18 7.37
N LEU A 12 -4.59 -23.72 7.38
CA LEU A 12 -3.85 -23.42 6.15
C LEU A 12 -3.59 -24.68 5.31
N ASP A 13 -3.21 -25.80 5.92
CA ASP A 13 -3.03 -27.07 5.20
C ASP A 13 -4.33 -27.49 4.48
N TRP A 14 -5.47 -27.32 5.15
CA TRP A 14 -6.77 -27.60 4.54
C TRP A 14 -7.10 -26.61 3.41
N ALA A 15 -6.91 -25.31 3.65
CA ALA A 15 -7.16 -24.29 2.63
C ALA A 15 -6.26 -24.45 1.40
N PHE A 16 -4.99 -24.83 1.59
CA PHE A 16 -4.07 -25.11 0.48
C PHE A 16 -4.45 -26.38 -0.27
N SER A 17 -4.96 -27.41 0.42
CA SER A 17 -5.48 -28.60 -0.28
C SER A 17 -6.63 -28.31 -1.23
N LEU A 18 -7.37 -27.21 -1.01
CA LEU A 18 -8.45 -26.76 -1.88
C LEU A 18 -8.01 -25.73 -2.93
N GLY A 19 -6.92 -24.99 -2.68
CA GLY A 19 -6.51 -23.84 -3.49
C GLY A 19 -5.29 -24.05 -4.38
N VAL A 20 -4.47 -25.08 -4.15
CA VAL A 20 -3.21 -25.25 -4.89
C VAL A 20 -3.41 -25.70 -6.33
N GLU A 21 -4.45 -26.50 -6.61
CA GLU A 21 -4.73 -26.99 -7.97
C GLU A 21 -5.17 -25.87 -8.91
N GLU A 22 -5.90 -24.88 -8.37
CA GLU A 22 -6.45 -23.75 -9.12
C GLU A 22 -5.60 -22.46 -8.99
N GLY A 23 -4.55 -22.47 -8.15
CA GLY A 23 -3.61 -21.36 -7.99
C GLY A 23 -4.23 -20.09 -7.37
N TYR A 24 -5.12 -20.21 -6.38
CA TYR A 24 -5.84 -19.07 -5.82
C TYR A 24 -4.97 -18.14 -4.95
N VAL A 25 -4.45 -17.07 -5.55
CA VAL A 25 -3.59 -16.12 -4.82
C VAL A 25 -4.36 -15.04 -4.05
N ARG A 26 -5.34 -14.40 -4.71
CA ARG A 26 -6.01 -13.19 -4.20
C ARG A 26 -6.78 -13.42 -2.89
N THR A 27 -7.46 -14.56 -2.76
CA THR A 27 -8.27 -14.90 -1.56
C THR A 27 -7.45 -14.93 -0.28
N PHE A 28 -6.14 -15.24 -0.36
CA PHE A 28 -5.24 -15.21 0.79
C PHE A 28 -4.50 -13.86 0.87
N ALA A 29 -4.00 -13.37 -0.26
CA ALA A 29 -3.19 -12.15 -0.29
C ALA A 29 -3.95 -10.89 0.16
N ASP A 30 -5.26 -10.84 -0.09
CA ASP A 30 -6.10 -9.68 0.26
C ASP A 30 -6.26 -9.50 1.79
N GLU A 31 -5.86 -10.50 2.60
CA GLU A 31 -5.80 -10.37 4.06
C GLU A 31 -4.59 -9.54 4.54
N GLY A 32 -3.52 -9.42 3.74
CA GLY A 32 -2.35 -8.59 4.04
C GLY A 32 -1.46 -9.09 5.19
N GLU A 33 -1.09 -8.19 6.10
CA GLU A 33 -0.11 -8.42 7.20
C GLU A 33 -0.38 -9.69 8.04
N PRO A 34 -1.62 -9.97 8.49
CA PRO A 34 -1.90 -11.19 9.26
C PRO A 34 -1.61 -12.47 8.49
N MET A 35 -1.90 -12.49 7.18
CA MET A 35 -1.62 -13.64 6.32
C MET A 35 -0.13 -13.76 6.04
N ALA A 36 0.57 -12.65 5.75
CA ALA A 36 2.01 -12.66 5.57
C ALA A 36 2.73 -13.23 6.81
N ALA A 37 2.39 -12.75 8.01
CA ALA A 37 2.96 -13.24 9.27
C ALA A 37 2.63 -14.71 9.56
N LEU A 38 1.51 -15.22 9.06
CA LEU A 38 1.14 -16.63 9.20
C LEU A 38 1.88 -17.52 8.19
N LEU A 39 2.04 -17.06 6.95
CA LEU A 39 2.79 -17.74 5.89
C LEU A 39 4.28 -17.83 6.23
N GLU A 40 4.88 -16.77 6.77
CA GLU A 40 6.26 -16.81 7.29
C GLU A 40 6.45 -17.90 8.35
N LYS A 41 5.49 -18.03 9.27
CA LYS A 41 5.49 -19.08 10.29
C LYS A 41 5.29 -20.47 9.69
N TYR A 42 4.41 -20.59 8.70
CA TYR A 42 4.18 -21.85 7.99
C TYR A 42 5.44 -22.33 7.25
N ILE A 43 6.19 -21.42 6.63
CA ILE A 43 7.44 -21.72 5.92
C ILE A 43 8.59 -22.02 6.89
N SER A 44 8.68 -21.29 8.01
CA SER A 44 9.79 -21.44 8.98
C SER A 44 9.63 -22.61 9.95
N VAL A 45 8.40 -23.08 10.21
CA VAL A 45 8.15 -24.28 11.01
C VAL A 45 8.37 -25.50 10.13
N SER A 46 9.32 -26.38 10.47
CA SER A 46 9.59 -27.67 9.80
C SER A 46 8.42 -28.68 9.78
N GLY A 47 7.21 -28.24 10.12
CA GLY A 47 5.95 -28.98 10.04
C GLY A 47 4.98 -28.46 8.98
N GLY A 48 5.33 -27.40 8.24
CA GLY A 48 4.61 -27.03 7.02
C GLY A 48 4.73 -28.15 6.00
N ASN A 49 3.62 -28.49 5.33
CA ASN A 49 3.65 -29.54 4.33
C ASN A 49 4.52 -29.10 3.15
N SER A 50 5.61 -29.84 2.90
CA SER A 50 6.59 -29.52 1.86
C SER A 50 5.97 -29.33 0.47
N ARG A 51 4.80 -29.95 0.23
CA ARG A 51 4.08 -29.84 -1.05
C ARG A 51 3.52 -28.44 -1.33
N TYR A 52 3.34 -27.61 -0.31
CA TYR A 52 2.74 -26.28 -0.44
C TYR A 52 3.76 -25.14 -0.22
N LEU A 53 5.06 -25.42 -0.05
CA LEU A 53 6.05 -24.39 0.26
C LEU A 53 6.22 -23.38 -0.89
N ASP A 54 6.27 -23.84 -2.13
CA ASP A 54 6.38 -22.95 -3.31
C ASP A 54 5.14 -22.06 -3.46
N TYR A 55 3.97 -22.65 -3.21
CA TYR A 55 2.70 -21.94 -3.23
C TYR A 55 2.60 -20.92 -2.09
N ALA A 56 2.96 -21.31 -0.87
CA ALA A 56 3.00 -20.44 0.31
C ALA A 56 4.01 -19.28 0.13
N GLY A 57 5.15 -19.53 -0.51
CA GLY A 57 6.12 -18.48 -0.85
C GLY A 57 5.57 -17.47 -1.85
N SER A 58 4.85 -17.96 -2.87
CA SER A 58 4.18 -17.09 -3.85
C SER A 58 3.07 -16.25 -3.18
N LEU A 59 2.27 -16.86 -2.32
CA LEU A 59 1.25 -16.17 -1.52
C LEU A 59 1.87 -15.13 -0.59
N LEU A 60 3.01 -15.43 0.04
CA LEU A 60 3.69 -14.52 0.95
C LEU A 60 4.13 -13.25 0.22
N GLY A 61 4.71 -13.40 -0.98
CA GLY A 61 5.07 -12.25 -1.82
C GLY A 61 3.87 -11.34 -2.11
N SER A 62 2.75 -11.92 -2.56
CA SER A 62 1.53 -11.16 -2.85
C SER A 62 0.88 -10.55 -1.60
N ALA A 63 0.87 -11.25 -0.47
CA ALA A 63 0.34 -10.75 0.79
C ALA A 63 1.16 -9.56 1.32
N CYS A 64 2.50 -9.63 1.22
CA CYS A 64 3.40 -8.52 1.56
C CYS A 64 3.20 -7.31 0.65
N GLU A 65 3.02 -7.52 -0.66
CA GLU A 65 2.72 -6.45 -1.61
C GLU A 65 1.41 -5.75 -1.24
N TYR A 66 0.35 -6.52 -0.99
CA TYR A 66 -0.95 -5.97 -0.62
C TYR A 66 -0.91 -5.27 0.74
N ALA A 67 -0.23 -5.84 1.73
CA ALA A 67 0.05 -5.20 3.00
C ALA A 67 0.75 -3.84 2.84
N GLY A 68 1.74 -3.76 1.94
CA GLY A 68 2.42 -2.52 1.59
C GLY A 68 1.49 -1.46 1.00
N LEU A 69 0.56 -1.87 0.13
CA LEU A 69 -0.47 -0.98 -0.43
C LEU A 69 -1.43 -0.48 0.65
N LEU A 70 -1.97 -1.38 1.48
CA LEU A 70 -2.83 -1.03 2.61
C LEU A 70 -2.13 -0.11 3.61
N ARG A 71 -0.83 -0.32 3.85
CA ARG A 71 -0.03 0.54 4.73
C ARG A 71 0.15 1.94 4.16
N LYS A 72 0.38 2.08 2.85
CA LYS A 72 0.42 3.39 2.17
C LYS A 72 -0.93 4.11 2.30
N GLU A 73 -2.04 3.40 2.12
CA GLU A 73 -3.38 3.96 2.32
C GLU A 73 -3.68 4.33 3.78
N ALA A 74 -3.31 3.48 4.73
CA ALA A 74 -3.48 3.75 6.15
C ALA A 74 -2.61 4.93 6.60
N HIS A 75 -1.39 5.07 6.06
CA HIS A 75 -0.52 6.22 6.30
C HIS A 75 -1.14 7.52 5.74
N PHE A 76 -1.76 7.45 4.56
CA PHE A 76 -2.55 8.55 4.01
C PHE A 76 -3.69 8.96 4.96
N GLN A 77 -4.43 7.99 5.51
CA GLN A 77 -5.54 8.26 6.44
C GLN A 77 -5.06 8.77 7.81
N LYS A 78 -3.96 8.24 8.37
CA LYS A 78 -3.44 8.59 9.70
C LYS A 78 -2.69 9.93 9.76
N SER A 79 -2.18 10.43 8.64
CA SER A 79 -1.44 11.70 8.60
C SER A 79 -2.28 12.95 8.92
N GLY A 80 -3.57 12.79 9.27
CA GLY A 80 -4.53 13.90 9.47
C GLY A 80 -4.91 14.60 8.16
N LEU A 81 -4.33 14.16 7.03
CA LEU A 81 -4.54 14.72 5.70
C LEU A 81 -5.50 13.90 4.85
N GLY A 82 -5.74 12.62 5.18
CA GLY A 82 -6.77 11.82 4.52
C GLY A 82 -8.18 12.43 4.65
N SER A 83 -8.41 13.27 5.67
CA SER A 83 -9.60 14.10 5.83
C SER A 83 -9.50 15.46 5.11
N LEU A 84 -8.28 15.95 4.83
CA LEU A 84 -8.02 17.28 4.27
C LEU A 84 -7.95 17.23 2.73
N LEU A 85 -7.19 16.29 2.17
CA LEU A 85 -6.93 16.11 0.75
C LEU A 85 -7.65 14.87 0.23
N THR A 86 -8.21 14.97 -0.96
CA THR A 86 -8.72 13.81 -1.72
C THR A 86 -7.56 12.97 -2.23
N ARG A 87 -7.83 11.70 -2.59
CA ARG A 87 -6.82 10.79 -3.20
C ARG A 87 -6.08 11.43 -4.38
N ARG A 88 -6.81 12.17 -5.22
CA ARG A 88 -6.24 12.82 -6.39
C ARG A 88 -5.36 14.02 -6.05
N GLU A 89 -5.75 14.79 -5.06
CA GLU A 89 -4.94 15.91 -4.55
C GLU A 89 -3.66 15.39 -3.88
N PHE A 90 -3.76 14.26 -3.18
CA PHE A 90 -2.62 13.57 -2.59
C PHE A 90 -1.60 13.11 -3.65
N GLU A 91 -2.05 12.40 -4.69
CA GLU A 91 -1.18 11.94 -5.78
C GLU A 91 -0.41 13.10 -6.40
N VAL A 92 -1.08 14.23 -6.64
CA VAL A 92 -0.43 15.45 -7.14
C VAL A 92 0.59 15.97 -6.13
N LEU A 93 0.25 16.08 -4.85
CA LEU A 93 1.16 16.57 -3.80
C LEU A 93 2.41 15.68 -3.66
N SER A 94 2.28 14.35 -3.76
CA SER A 94 3.43 13.44 -3.75
C SER A 94 4.38 13.72 -4.91
N LEU A 95 3.86 13.88 -6.13
CA LEU A 95 4.68 14.22 -7.30
C LEU A 95 5.26 15.64 -7.21
N LEU A 96 4.56 16.58 -6.55
CA LEU A 96 5.11 17.90 -6.25
C LEU A 96 6.33 17.80 -5.34
N ALA A 97 6.27 16.95 -4.30
CA ALA A 97 7.36 16.72 -3.35
C ALA A 97 8.61 16.12 -4.03
N GLU A 98 8.42 15.29 -5.06
CA GLU A 98 9.47 14.80 -5.97
C GLU A 98 9.99 15.88 -6.95
N LYS A 99 9.51 17.13 -6.82
CA LYS A 99 9.87 18.28 -7.68
C LYS A 99 9.51 18.11 -9.16
N ILE A 100 8.54 17.25 -9.48
CA ILE A 100 8.10 16.98 -10.85
C ILE A 100 7.28 18.17 -11.40
N PRO A 101 7.57 18.67 -12.61
CA PRO A 101 6.84 19.80 -13.20
C PRO A 101 5.40 19.42 -13.59
N ASN A 102 4.47 20.39 -13.53
CA ASN A 102 3.04 20.14 -13.78
C ASN A 102 2.73 19.48 -15.14
N LYS A 103 3.56 19.72 -16.16
CA LYS A 103 3.41 19.08 -17.48
C LYS A 103 3.66 17.58 -17.39
N GLU A 104 4.65 17.16 -16.62
CA GLU A 104 4.96 15.74 -16.43
C GLU A 104 3.98 15.08 -15.46
N ILE A 105 3.56 15.78 -14.41
CA ILE A 105 2.46 15.33 -13.54
C ILE A 105 1.21 15.05 -14.38
N ALA A 106 0.86 15.96 -15.29
CA ALA A 106 -0.28 15.81 -16.17
C ALA A 106 -0.17 14.54 -17.03
N SER A 107 1.00 14.27 -17.60
CA SER A 107 1.28 13.05 -18.35
C SER A 107 1.16 11.78 -17.50
N ARG A 108 1.81 11.74 -16.33
CA ARG A 108 1.80 10.56 -15.43
C ARG A 108 0.40 10.23 -14.92
N LEU A 109 -0.41 11.26 -14.71
CA LEU A 109 -1.75 11.14 -14.18
C LEU A 109 -2.83 11.10 -15.27
N PHE A 110 -2.48 11.16 -16.55
CA PHE A 110 -3.41 11.17 -17.69
C PHE A 110 -4.49 12.27 -17.60
N VAL A 111 -4.09 13.49 -17.25
CA VAL A 111 -4.97 14.68 -17.16
C VAL A 111 -4.36 15.87 -17.89
N SER A 112 -5.13 16.95 -18.05
CA SER A 112 -4.61 18.19 -18.64
C SER A 112 -3.71 18.95 -17.67
N VAL A 113 -2.78 19.75 -18.20
CA VAL A 113 -1.97 20.67 -17.39
C VAL A 113 -2.82 21.68 -16.63
N SER A 114 -3.98 22.10 -17.19
CA SER A 114 -4.92 22.98 -16.49
C SER A 114 -5.57 22.30 -15.30
N ALA A 115 -5.91 21.00 -15.40
CA ALA A 115 -6.43 20.22 -14.29
C ALA A 115 -5.41 20.12 -13.14
N VAL A 116 -4.13 19.91 -13.46
CA VAL A 116 -3.05 19.92 -12.45
C VAL A 116 -2.95 21.29 -11.77
N LYS A 117 -3.02 22.40 -12.53
CA LYS A 117 -3.02 23.74 -11.94
C LYS A 117 -4.21 23.98 -11.01
N GLN A 118 -5.41 23.53 -11.38
CA GLN A 118 -6.59 23.63 -10.53
C GLN A 118 -6.46 22.79 -9.26
N LEU A 119 -5.92 21.57 -9.37
CA LEU A 119 -5.62 20.72 -8.22
C LEU A 119 -4.59 21.39 -7.30
N ASN A 120 -3.53 21.98 -7.84
CA ASN A 120 -2.55 22.74 -7.03
C ASN A 120 -3.23 23.87 -6.25
N THR A 121 -4.14 24.64 -6.87
CA THR A 121 -4.88 25.69 -6.15
C THR A 121 -5.68 25.13 -4.98
N LYS A 122 -6.39 24.01 -5.18
CA LYS A 122 -7.15 23.35 -4.10
C LYS A 122 -6.22 22.82 -3.00
N ILE A 123 -5.12 22.18 -3.38
CA ILE A 123 -4.09 21.69 -2.45
C ILE A 123 -3.53 22.84 -1.62
N TYR A 124 -3.16 23.95 -2.25
CA TYR A 124 -2.58 25.09 -1.56
C TYR A 124 -3.57 25.71 -0.57
N ALA A 125 -4.82 25.89 -0.98
CA ALA A 125 -5.87 26.38 -0.10
C ALA A 125 -6.10 25.44 1.11
N LYS A 126 -6.11 24.13 0.87
CA LYS A 126 -6.30 23.11 1.92
C LYS A 126 -5.11 23.03 2.88
N LEU A 127 -3.88 23.16 2.37
CA LEU A 127 -2.66 23.16 3.17
C LEU A 127 -2.36 24.52 3.83
N GLY A 128 -3.10 25.58 3.51
CA GLY A 128 -2.86 26.93 4.02
C GLY A 128 -1.57 27.57 3.49
N VAL A 129 -1.08 27.13 2.33
CA VAL A 129 0.16 27.60 1.69
C VAL A 129 -0.14 28.45 0.46
N ARG A 130 0.84 29.22 -0.01
CA ARG A 130 0.67 30.15 -1.14
C ARG A 130 1.55 29.83 -2.34
N SER A 131 2.56 28.98 -2.16
CA SER A 131 3.53 28.68 -3.21
C SER A 131 3.77 27.19 -3.35
N ARG A 132 4.27 26.79 -4.54
CA ARG A 132 4.72 25.43 -4.80
C ARG A 132 5.81 25.02 -3.80
N HIS A 133 6.72 25.93 -3.49
CA HIS A 133 7.81 25.66 -2.58
C HIS A 133 7.29 25.38 -1.16
N GLU A 134 6.39 26.23 -0.64
CA GLU A 134 5.74 25.98 0.65
C GLU A 134 4.96 24.67 0.66
N ALA A 135 4.24 24.34 -0.43
CA ALA A 135 3.54 23.08 -0.54
C ALA A 135 4.48 21.86 -0.49
N ILE A 136 5.67 21.97 -1.11
CA ILE A 136 6.71 20.92 -1.06
C ILE A 136 7.29 20.77 0.34
N GLU A 137 7.62 21.88 1.01
CA GLU A 137 8.16 21.83 2.37
C GLU A 137 7.12 21.26 3.34
N LYS A 138 5.86 21.71 3.23
CA LYS A 138 4.74 21.13 3.99
C LYS A 138 4.60 19.64 3.70
N ALA A 139 4.73 19.22 2.44
CA ALA A 139 4.63 17.82 2.09
C ALA A 139 5.73 16.98 2.77
N LYS A 140 6.97 17.48 2.83
CA LYS A 140 8.06 16.80 3.54
C LYS A 140 7.83 16.71 5.05
N GLU A 141 7.36 17.79 5.69
CA GLU A 141 6.97 17.78 7.11
C GLU A 141 5.93 16.68 7.41
N LEU A 142 5.07 16.41 6.44
CA LEU A 142 4.01 15.41 6.50
C LEU A 142 4.49 14.00 6.09
N GLY A 143 5.79 13.82 5.80
CA GLY A 143 6.39 12.54 5.43
C GLY A 143 6.25 12.15 3.96
N PHE A 144 5.92 13.08 3.07
CA PHE A 144 5.91 12.81 1.62
C PHE A 144 7.31 12.89 1.03
N GLY A 145 7.64 11.93 0.16
CA GLY A 145 8.91 11.89 -0.59
C GLY A 145 10.02 11.02 0.00
N LEU A 146 9.72 10.13 0.96
CA LEU A 146 10.68 9.19 1.56
C LEU A 146 10.30 7.71 1.35
N ILE A 147 9.68 7.38 0.22
CA ILE A 147 9.51 5.98 -0.16
C ILE A 147 10.64 5.65 -1.14
N GLU A 148 11.82 5.35 -0.59
CA GLU A 148 12.79 4.46 -1.23
C GLU A 148 12.33 3.01 -1.05
#